data_AF-A0A6I1HTK6-F1
#
_entry.id   AF-A0A6I1HTK6-F1
#
_cell.length_a   1.000
_cell.length_b   1.000
_cell.length_c   1.000
_cell.angle_alpha   90.00
_cell.angle_beta   90.00
_cell.angle_gamma   90.00
#
_symmetry.space_group_name_H-M   'P 1'
#
loop_
_entity.id
_entity.type
_entity.pdbx_description
1 polymer ?
#
loop_
_entity_poly.entity_id
_entity_poly.type
_entity_poly.pdbx_seq_one_letter_code
_entity_poly.pdbx_strand_id
1 'polypeptide(L)'
;MQNTEAIHWDRFDRLFYQYECTHSFDGAALPFPGSRNVLANREGSHLLSILLDGPVVICCHFFVPEQLELDILPKEVAGSLQHEQVLSFVENLAETLELPVDITPENCEKSPFLTYVSHAKSWHIPGDPQ
;
A
#
# COMPACT_ATOMS: atom_id res chain seq x y z
N MET A 1 5.97 -13.21 -7.70
CA MET A 1 6.47 -11.93 -7.17
C MET A 1 6.30 -10.91 -8.26
N GLN A 2 5.47 -9.90 -8.02
CA GLN A 2 5.43 -8.73 -8.87
C GLN A 2 6.60 -7.84 -8.46
N ASN A 3 7.46 -7.48 -9.41
CA ASN A 3 8.59 -6.61 -9.11
C ASN A 3 8.12 -5.15 -9.20
N THR A 4 8.22 -4.43 -8.07
CA THR A 4 8.11 -2.97 -8.06
C THR A 4 9.35 -2.39 -8.72
N GLU A 5 9.19 -1.34 -9.50
CA GLU A 5 10.25 -0.68 -10.26
C GLU A 5 10.28 0.80 -9.85
N ALA A 6 11.34 1.51 -10.21
CA ALA A 6 11.49 2.92 -9.89
C ALA A 6 10.30 3.79 -10.36
N ILE A 7 9.67 3.43 -11.48
CA ILE A 7 8.47 4.12 -11.99
C ILE A 7 7.25 3.92 -11.09
N HIS A 8 7.12 2.74 -10.47
CA HIS A 8 6.02 2.43 -9.55
C HIS A 8 6.16 3.26 -8.26
N TRP A 9 7.38 3.42 -7.73
CA TRP A 9 7.62 4.31 -6.59
C TRP A 9 7.35 5.79 -6.90
N ASP A 10 7.70 6.27 -8.11
CA ASP A 10 7.38 7.64 -8.52
C ASP A 10 5.86 7.86 -8.66
N ARG A 11 5.13 6.84 -9.12
CA ARG A 11 3.66 6.84 -9.20
C ARG A 11 3.03 6.79 -7.81
N PHE A 12 3.57 5.96 -6.92
CA PHE A 12 3.18 5.89 -5.51
C PHE A 12 3.39 7.24 -4.80
N ASP A 13 4.54 7.89 -5.04
CA ASP A 13 4.82 9.24 -4.53
C ASP A 13 3.76 10.27 -4.94
N ARG A 14 3.21 10.15 -6.15
CA ARG A 14 2.14 11.05 -6.64
C ARG A 14 0.79 10.73 -6.04
N LEU A 15 0.50 9.44 -5.80
CA LEU A 15 -0.78 8.99 -5.29
C LEU A 15 -1.09 9.63 -3.94
N PHE A 16 -0.15 9.60 -3.00
CA PHE A 16 -0.45 10.01 -1.63
C PHE A 16 -0.44 11.51 -1.38
N TYR A 17 -0.05 12.36 -2.35
CA TYR A 17 -0.37 13.80 -2.28
C TYR A 17 -1.89 14.08 -2.19
N GLN A 18 -2.72 13.07 -2.47
CA GLN A 18 -4.17 13.13 -2.34
C GLN A 18 -4.66 12.78 -0.92
N TYR A 19 -3.81 12.23 -0.06
CA TYR A 19 -4.16 11.77 1.28
C TYR A 19 -3.42 12.58 2.36
N GLU A 20 -3.98 12.62 3.57
CA GLU A 20 -3.23 13.09 4.74
C GLU A 20 -2.19 12.04 5.12
N CYS A 21 -0.91 12.46 5.16
CA CYS A 21 0.21 11.56 5.41
C CYS A 21 1.12 12.07 6.51
N THR A 22 1.63 11.16 7.33
CA THR A 22 2.73 11.43 8.26
C THR A 22 3.88 10.48 7.97
N HIS A 23 5.11 10.96 8.11
CA HIS A 23 6.31 10.15 7.97
C HIS A 23 7.15 10.21 9.25
N SER A 24 7.77 9.09 9.59
CA SER A 24 8.74 9.02 10.67
C SER A 24 9.99 8.25 10.28
N PHE A 25 11.11 8.62 10.90
CA PHE A 25 12.39 7.90 10.85
C PHE A 25 12.78 7.54 12.29
N ASP A 26 12.92 6.24 12.58
CA ASP A 26 13.14 5.70 13.93
C ASP A 26 12.15 6.26 14.98
N GLY A 27 10.88 6.42 14.56
CA GLY A 27 9.80 6.94 15.39
C GLY A 27 9.77 8.46 15.54
N ALA A 28 10.77 9.19 15.04
CA ALA A 28 10.77 10.64 15.03
C ALA A 28 10.03 11.17 13.79
N ALA A 29 9.00 11.99 14.00
CA ALA A 29 8.25 12.60 12.90
C ALA A 29 9.13 13.54 12.07
N LEU A 30 9.15 13.34 10.75
CA LEU A 30 9.94 14.11 9.80
C LEU A 30 9.16 14.34 8.50
N PRO A 31 9.44 15.40 7.74
CA PRO A 31 8.93 15.55 6.38
C PRO A 31 9.24 14.31 5.53
N PHE A 32 8.29 13.86 4.72
CA PHE A 32 8.51 12.74 3.82
C PHE A 32 9.48 13.15 2.69
N PRO A 33 10.66 12.51 2.55
CA PRO A 33 11.67 12.95 1.58
C PRO A 33 11.45 12.36 0.18
N GLY A 34 10.38 11.59 -0.05
CA GLY A 34 10.14 10.83 -1.28
C GLY A 34 10.66 9.40 -1.19
N SER A 35 9.97 8.44 -1.83
CA SER A 35 10.25 7.01 -1.71
C SER A 35 11.68 6.66 -2.10
N ARG A 36 12.25 7.32 -3.12
CA ARG A 36 13.65 7.09 -3.54
C ARG A 36 14.66 7.43 -2.45
N ASN A 37 14.49 8.55 -1.77
CA ASN A 37 15.40 8.98 -0.71
C ASN A 37 15.25 8.10 0.52
N VAL A 38 14.02 7.71 0.84
CA VAL A 38 13.74 6.73 1.90
C VAL A 38 14.42 5.40 1.61
N LEU A 39 14.27 4.84 0.40
CA LEU A 39 14.86 3.55 0.02
C LEU A 39 16.39 3.61 -0.07
N ALA A 40 16.98 4.78 -0.32
CA ALA A 40 18.43 4.98 -0.32
C ALA A 40 19.02 5.05 1.10
N ASN A 41 18.22 5.44 2.10
CA ASN A 41 18.65 5.50 3.49
C ASN A 41 18.35 4.18 4.22
N ARG A 42 19.41 3.46 4.60
CA ARG A 42 19.31 2.15 5.28
C ARG A 42 19.80 2.20 6.72
N GLU A 43 20.07 3.39 7.25
CA GLU A 43 20.63 3.59 8.59
C GLU A 43 19.58 3.51 9.72
N GLY A 44 18.29 3.36 9.37
CA GLY A 44 17.18 3.25 10.32
C GLY A 44 15.90 2.76 9.65
N SER A 45 14.79 2.87 10.36
CA SER A 45 13.46 2.46 9.89
C SER A 45 12.63 3.66 9.47
N HIS A 46 12.11 3.61 8.25
CA HIS A 46 11.16 4.57 7.73
C HIS A 46 9.74 4.01 7.78
N LEU A 47 8.80 4.84 8.20
CA LEU A 47 7.36 4.55 8.16
C LEU A 47 6.60 5.73 7.58
N LEU A 48 5.85 5.49 6.51
CA LEU A 48 4.83 6.40 6.00
C LEU A 48 3.46 5.88 6.45
N SER A 49 2.68 6.73 7.12
CA SER A 49 1.31 6.43 7.53
C SER A 49 0.35 7.31 6.74
N ILE A 50 -0.61 6.67 6.07
CA ILE A 50 -1.57 7.28 5.16
C ILE A 50 -2.95 7.16 5.81
N LEU A 51 -3.57 8.28 6.12
CA LEU A 51 -4.93 8.32 6.66
C LEU A 51 -5.93 8.31 5.51
N LEU A 52 -6.84 7.33 5.50
CA LEU A 52 -7.97 7.30 4.57
C LEU A 52 -9.09 8.25 5.06
N ASP A 53 -10.24 8.30 4.38
CA ASP A 53 -11.40 9.13 4.76
C ASP A 53 -12.12 8.64 6.06
N GLY A 54 -11.38 8.25 7.10
CA GLY A 54 -11.90 7.59 8.30
C GLY A 54 -10.79 7.22 9.29
N PRO A 55 -11.02 6.28 10.22
CA PRO A 55 -10.02 5.88 11.22
C PRO A 55 -8.96 4.92 10.68
N VAL A 56 -9.04 4.52 9.41
CA VAL A 56 -8.13 3.52 8.82
C VAL A 56 -6.82 4.18 8.45
N VAL A 57 -5.73 3.61 8.96
CA VAL A 57 -4.37 4.02 8.61
C VAL A 57 -3.69 2.91 7.83
N ILE A 58 -3.18 3.25 6.65
CA ILE A 58 -2.35 2.37 5.83
C ILE A 58 -0.89 2.71 6.10
N CYS A 59 -0.08 1.72 6.46
CA CYS A 59 1.33 1.90 6.80
C CYS A 59 2.21 1.36 5.68
N CYS A 60 3.16 2.16 5.17
CA CYS A 60 4.18 1.69 4.24
C CYS A 60 5.52 1.60 4.95
N HIS A 61 6.06 0.38 5.00
CA HIS A 61 7.43 0.12 5.42
C HIS A 61 8.31 -0.07 4.18
N PHE A 62 9.39 0.71 4.11
CA PHE A 62 10.25 0.75 2.93
C PHE A 62 11.37 -0.30 3.03
N PHE A 63 11.00 -1.58 2.94
CA PHE A 63 11.94 -2.68 3.12
C PHE A 63 12.89 -2.86 1.95
N VAL A 64 12.42 -3.01 0.72
CA VAL A 64 13.28 -3.21 -0.47
C VAL A 64 12.67 -2.51 -1.69
N PRO A 65 13.48 -2.00 -2.63
CA PRO A 65 12.95 -1.27 -3.78
C PRO A 65 12.14 -2.13 -4.74
N GLU A 66 12.29 -3.45 -4.70
CA GLU A 66 11.55 -4.40 -5.54
C GLU A 66 10.14 -4.73 -5.00
N GLN A 67 9.81 -4.29 -3.78
CA GLN A 67 8.55 -4.64 -3.11
C GLN A 67 7.93 -3.42 -2.43
N LEU A 68 6.78 -2.99 -2.95
CA LEU A 68 5.87 -2.08 -2.26
C LEU A 68 4.92 -2.91 -1.40
N GLU A 69 5.09 -2.82 -0.08
CA GLU A 69 4.22 -3.47 0.90
C GLU A 69 3.53 -2.41 1.76
N LEU A 70 2.25 -2.65 2.02
CA LEU A 70 1.39 -1.78 2.79
C LEU A 70 0.64 -2.61 3.84
N ASP A 71 0.77 -2.21 5.10
CA ASP A 71 0.12 -2.83 6.23
C ASP A 71 -1.19 -2.13 6.56
N ILE A 72 -2.20 -2.93 6.91
CA ILE A 72 -3.50 -2.49 7.39
C ILE A 72 -3.76 -3.21 8.71
N LEU A 73 -4.17 -2.49 9.75
CA LEU A 73 -4.55 -3.11 11.00
C LEU A 73 -6.01 -3.60 10.91
N PRO A 74 -6.30 -4.92 10.96
CA PRO A 74 -7.66 -5.43 10.72
C PRO A 74 -8.71 -4.86 11.69
N LYS A 75 -8.28 -4.52 12.92
CA LYS A 75 -9.14 -3.89 13.94
C LYS A 75 -9.69 -2.51 13.53
N GLU A 76 -9.07 -1.83 12.57
CA GLU A 76 -9.52 -0.54 12.05
C GLU A 76 -10.65 -0.73 11.02
N VAL A 77 -10.78 -1.92 10.45
CA VAL A 77 -11.83 -2.29 9.49
C VAL A 77 -13.03 -2.89 10.25
N ALA A 78 -13.72 -2.05 11.03
CA ALA A 78 -14.78 -2.50 11.93
C ALA A 78 -16.20 -2.57 11.29
N GLY A 79 -16.35 -2.16 10.04
CA GLY A 79 -17.64 -2.11 9.36
C GLY A 79 -17.53 -1.88 7.85
N SER A 80 -18.68 -1.83 7.18
CA SER A 80 -18.77 -1.71 5.73
C SER A 80 -18.09 -0.44 5.20
N LEU A 81 -18.23 0.68 5.91
CA LEU A 81 -17.61 1.95 5.49
C LEU A 81 -16.09 1.84 5.43
N GLN A 82 -15.44 1.33 6.48
CA GLN A 82 -13.98 1.17 6.50
C GLN A 82 -13.52 0.12 5.49
N HIS A 83 -14.32 -0.93 5.29
CA HIS A 83 -14.04 -1.94 4.28
C HIS A 83 -14.06 -1.33 2.87
N GLU A 84 -15.09 -0.55 2.52
CA GLU A 84 -15.19 0.15 1.23
C GLU A 84 -14.02 1.13 1.03
N GLN A 85 -13.60 1.84 2.08
CA GLN A 85 -12.44 2.74 2.02
C GLN A 85 -11.15 2.01 1.67
N VAL A 86 -10.90 0.85 2.30
CA VAL A 86 -9.74 0.02 1.99
C VAL A 86 -9.80 -0.48 0.54
N LEU A 87 -10.96 -0.98 0.09
CA LEU A 87 -11.10 -1.45 -1.28
C LEU A 87 -10.87 -0.32 -2.30
N SER A 88 -11.50 0.84 -2.12
CA SER A 88 -11.30 1.99 -3.02
C SER A 88 -9.86 2.49 -3.02
N PHE A 89 -9.17 2.46 -1.87
CA PHE A 89 -7.74 2.76 -1.82
C PHE A 89 -6.91 1.76 -2.63
N VAL A 90 -7.18 0.45 -2.49
CA VAL A 90 -6.47 -0.60 -3.23
C VAL A 90 -6.73 -0.50 -4.73
N GLU A 91 -7.96 -0.22 -5.14
CA GLU A 91 -8.31 0.04 -6.55
C GLU A 91 -7.50 1.22 -7.10
N ASN A 92 -7.50 2.36 -6.41
CA ASN A 92 -6.77 3.55 -6.81
C ASN A 92 -5.25 3.30 -6.86
N LEU A 93 -4.71 2.55 -5.90
CA LEU A 93 -3.31 2.12 -5.88
C LEU A 93 -2.98 1.28 -7.12
N ALA A 94 -3.73 0.22 -7.36
CA ALA A 94 -3.52 -0.69 -8.49
C ALA A 94 -3.63 0.03 -9.85
N GLU A 95 -4.62 0.90 -10.01
CA GLU A 95 -4.82 1.70 -11.21
C GLU A 95 -3.67 2.70 -11.41
N THR A 96 -3.24 3.39 -10.34
CA THR A 96 -2.14 4.35 -10.41
C THR A 96 -0.81 3.67 -10.73
N LEU A 97 -0.57 2.48 -10.19
CA LEU A 97 0.65 1.71 -10.45
C LEU A 97 0.60 0.98 -11.78
N GLU A 98 -0.58 0.75 -12.35
CA GLU A 98 -0.84 -0.16 -13.47
C GLU A 98 -0.39 -1.59 -13.18
N LEU A 99 -0.51 -1.99 -11.90
CA LEU A 99 -0.17 -3.33 -11.40
C LEU A 99 -1.37 -3.94 -10.66
N PRO A 100 -1.50 -5.28 -10.61
CA PRO A 100 -2.42 -5.90 -9.69
C PRO A 100 -2.00 -5.62 -8.24
N VAL A 101 -2.95 -5.57 -7.30
CA VAL A 101 -2.65 -5.47 -5.87
C VAL A 101 -3.27 -6.65 -5.15
N ASP A 102 -2.45 -7.34 -4.38
CA ASP A 102 -2.82 -8.51 -3.59
C ASP A 102 -3.06 -8.10 -2.13
N ILE A 103 -4.16 -8.57 -1.54
CA ILE A 103 -4.42 -8.49 -0.10
C ILE A 103 -4.14 -9.87 0.49
N THR A 104 -3.14 -9.96 1.35
CA THR A 104 -2.68 -11.21 1.96
C THR A 104 -2.74 -11.12 3.48
N PRO A 105 -2.77 -12.24 4.20
CA PRO A 105 -2.39 -12.22 5.60
C PRO A 105 -0.90 -11.87 5.72
N GLU A 106 -0.49 -11.40 6.89
CA GLU A 106 0.90 -11.07 7.18
C GLU A 106 1.82 -12.25 6.84
N ASN A 107 2.97 -11.99 6.20
CA ASN A 107 3.97 -12.98 5.81
C ASN A 107 3.47 -14.10 4.85
N CYS A 108 2.32 -13.91 4.19
CA CYS A 108 1.68 -14.92 3.34
C CYS A 108 1.47 -14.44 1.89
N GLU A 109 2.47 -13.78 1.31
CA GLU A 109 2.48 -13.25 -0.07
C GLU A 109 2.04 -14.24 -1.17
N LYS A 110 2.15 -15.56 -0.93
CA LYS A 110 1.78 -16.62 -1.90
C LYS A 110 0.33 -17.08 -1.77
N SER A 111 -0.43 -16.50 -0.86
CA SER A 111 -1.80 -16.89 -0.57
C SER A 111 -2.69 -15.65 -0.39
N PRO A 112 -2.89 -14.86 -1.47
CA PRO A 112 -3.81 -13.73 -1.42
C PRO A 112 -5.23 -14.21 -1.14
N PHE A 113 -5.96 -13.41 -0.36
CA PHE A 113 -7.39 -13.57 -0.18
C PHE A 113 -8.17 -12.89 -1.30
N LEU A 114 -7.63 -11.77 -1.78
CA LEU A 114 -8.26 -10.91 -2.76
C LEU A 114 -7.19 -10.24 -3.61
N THR A 115 -7.41 -10.20 -4.93
CA THR A 115 -6.53 -9.51 -5.88
C THR A 115 -7.37 -8.53 -6.69
N TYR A 116 -6.98 -7.26 -6.73
CA TYR A 116 -7.54 -6.33 -7.71
C TYR A 116 -6.68 -6.32 -8.97
N VAL A 117 -7.31 -6.47 -10.12
CA VAL A 117 -6.65 -6.50 -11.43
C VAL A 117 -6.96 -5.22 -12.18
N SER A 118 -6.01 -4.28 -12.21
CA SER A 118 -6.21 -2.91 -12.71
C SER A 118 -6.68 -2.83 -14.17
N HIS A 119 -6.17 -3.67 -15.06
CA HIS A 119 -6.60 -3.67 -16.47
C HIS A 119 -8.03 -4.19 -16.69
N ALA A 120 -8.48 -5.11 -15.84
CA ALA A 120 -9.83 -5.68 -15.89
C ALA A 120 -10.82 -4.88 -15.05
N LYS A 121 -10.32 -3.99 -14.17
CA LYS A 121 -11.09 -3.23 -13.19
C LYS A 121 -12.00 -4.13 -12.36
N SER A 122 -11.44 -5.26 -11.92
CA SER A 122 -12.18 -6.32 -11.24
C SER A 122 -11.40 -6.93 -10.09
N TRP A 123 -12.16 -7.33 -9.08
CA TRP A 123 -11.69 -8.13 -7.96
C TRP A 123 -11.74 -9.62 -8.29
N HIS A 124 -10.73 -10.36 -7.87
CA HIS A 124 -10.64 -11.81 -8.01
C HIS A 124 -10.34 -12.45 -6.66
N ILE A 125 -11.08 -13.52 -6.35
CA ILE A 125 -10.80 -14.39 -5.22
C ILE A 125 -10.01 -15.60 -5.76
N PRO A 126 -8.76 -15.81 -5.33
CA PRO A 126 -7.97 -16.94 -5.78
C PRO A 126 -8.67 -18.27 -5.45
N GLY A 127 -8.91 -19.09 -6.49
CA GLY A 127 -9.57 -20.39 -6.36
C GLY A 127 -11.05 -20.41 -6.73
N ASP A 128 -11.69 -19.26 -6.97
CA ASP A 128 -13.03 -19.24 -7.57
C ASP A 128 -12.96 -19.54 -9.08
N PRO A 129 -13.80 -20.45 -9.61
CA PRO A 129 -13.92 -20.66 -11.04
C PRO A 129 -14.50 -19.40 -11.71
N GLN A 130 -13.78 -18.88 -12.71
CA GLN A 130 -14.26 -17.78 -13.57
C GLN A 130 -15.41 -18.22 -14.49
#